data_AF-A0A1E3NV01-F1
#
_entry.id   AF-A0A1E3NV01-F1
#
_cell.length_a   1.000
_cell.length_b   1.000
_cell.length_c   1.000
_cell.angle_alpha   90.00
_cell.angle_beta   90.00
_cell.angle_gamma   90.00
#
_symmetry.space_group_name_H-M   'P 1'
#
loop_
_entity.id
_entity.type
_entity.pdbx_description
1 polymer ?
#
loop_
_entity_poly.entity_id
_entity_poly.type
_entity_poly.pdbx_seq_one_letter_code
_entity_poly.pdbx_strand_id
1 'polypeptide(L)'
;VVASIRVSIQWPPAEEYENTETLVLLSNEQHFVDIRFRDDIDRIDWILTGKEYDIPNTNKIEFQHEINTNVPGFHGGEFDVGNFNSIPNTNDREETGEMINPQTRKVQPYREVWRSIDPLKSTFENFVREDSNSDVKVPCVVLKVVQKPGVNYIGTVVRLGNFLQGALLNKDTE
;
A
#
# COMPACT_ATOMS: atom_id res chain seq x y z
N VAL A 1 0.70 9.00 -10.75
CA VAL A 1 0.52 7.61 -10.25
C VAL A 1 1.83 7.14 -9.68
N VAL A 2 1.79 6.20 -8.73
CA VAL A 2 2.99 5.57 -8.15
C VAL A 2 2.74 4.08 -8.05
N ALA A 3 3.72 3.26 -8.44
CA ALA A 3 3.76 1.84 -8.15
C ALA A 3 5.00 1.59 -7.31
N SER A 4 4.86 0.92 -6.17
CA SER A 4 5.96 0.73 -5.22
C SER A 4 6.00 -0.69 -4.69
N ILE A 5 7.22 -1.19 -4.49
CA ILE A 5 7.47 -2.41 -3.72
C ILE A 5 8.05 -2.03 -2.36
N ARG A 6 7.77 -2.85 -1.35
CA ARG A 6 8.45 -2.72 -0.06
C ARG A 6 9.80 -3.43 -0.13
N VAL A 7 10.85 -2.70 0.28
CA VAL A 7 12.24 -3.18 0.31
C VAL A 7 12.53 -3.82 1.67
N SER A 8 12.02 -3.21 2.75
CA SER A 8 12.12 -3.76 4.10
C SER A 8 11.06 -3.16 5.02
N ILE A 9 10.77 -3.87 6.10
CA ILE A 9 10.09 -3.39 7.30
C ILE A 9 10.96 -3.64 8.52
N GLN A 10 10.92 -2.73 9.48
CA GLN A 10 11.58 -2.85 10.77
C GLN A 10 10.61 -2.47 11.89
N TRP A 11 10.69 -3.24 12.98
CA TRP A 11 10.05 -2.94 14.26
C TRP A 11 11.15 -2.70 15.29
N PRO A 12 11.65 -1.47 15.46
CA PRO A 12 12.81 -1.20 16.31
C PRO A 12 12.61 -1.71 17.76
N PRO A 13 13.67 -2.24 18.40
CA PRO A 13 15.07 -2.27 17.94
C PRO A 13 15.45 -3.53 17.13
N ALA A 14 14.49 -4.34 16.66
CA ALA A 14 14.80 -5.52 15.86
C ALA A 14 15.47 -5.15 14.52
N GLU A 15 16.19 -6.09 13.91
CA GLU A 15 16.74 -5.91 12.55
C GLU A 15 15.62 -5.76 11.51
N GLU A 16 15.91 -5.03 10.44
CA GLU A 16 14.99 -4.92 9.30
C GLU A 16 14.94 -6.23 8.52
N TYR A 17 13.78 -6.53 7.96
CA TYR A 17 13.56 -7.72 7.14
C TYR A 17 12.53 -7.44 6.06
N GLU A 18 12.47 -8.29 5.03
CA GLU A 18 11.36 -8.34 4.10
C GLU A 18 10.95 -9.79 3.95
N ASN A 19 9.69 -10.07 4.27
CA ASN A 19 9.13 -11.41 4.22
C ASN A 19 7.85 -11.47 3.39
N THR A 20 7.55 -10.38 2.66
CA THR A 20 6.38 -10.28 1.80
C THR A 20 6.77 -9.86 0.39
N GLU A 21 6.02 -10.34 -0.60
CA GLU A 21 5.95 -9.73 -1.92
C GLU A 21 4.90 -8.63 -1.88
N THR A 22 5.29 -7.45 -1.37
CA THR A 22 4.39 -6.29 -1.30
C THR A 22 4.44 -5.48 -2.60
N LEU A 23 3.27 -5.23 -3.19
CA LEU A 23 3.08 -4.24 -4.25
C LEU A 23 1.94 -3.28 -3.87
N VAL A 24 2.24 -1.98 -3.98
CA VAL A 24 1.30 -0.88 -3.74
C VAL A 24 1.10 -0.10 -5.04
N LEU A 25 -0.16 0.11 -5.43
CA LEU A 25 -0.54 0.94 -6.57
C LEU A 25 -1.34 2.16 -6.10
N LEU A 26 -0.82 3.36 -6.37
CA LEU A 26 -1.45 4.64 -6.08
C LEU A 26 -1.86 5.36 -7.37
N SER A 27 -3.16 5.60 -7.51
CA SER A 27 -3.75 6.26 -8.68
C SER A 27 -3.55 7.77 -8.68
N ASN A 28 -3.87 8.43 -9.80
CA ASN A 28 -3.85 9.91 -9.88
C ASN A 28 -4.91 10.58 -8.98
N GLU A 29 -5.95 9.85 -8.61
CA GLU A 29 -7.03 10.32 -7.73
C GLU A 29 -6.79 9.88 -6.28
N GLN A 30 -5.54 9.56 -5.94
CA GLN A 30 -5.08 9.16 -4.61
C GLN A 30 -5.71 7.88 -4.06
N HIS A 31 -6.24 7.02 -4.95
CA HIS A 31 -6.71 5.70 -4.54
C HIS A 31 -5.55 4.71 -4.50
N PHE A 32 -5.37 4.05 -3.36
CA PHE A 32 -4.35 3.03 -3.21
C PHE A 32 -4.94 1.62 -3.04
N VAL A 33 -4.16 0.64 -3.51
CA VAL A 33 -4.30 -0.79 -3.20
C VAL A 33 -2.93 -1.30 -2.80
N ASP A 34 -2.80 -1.79 -1.58
CA ASP A 34 -1.63 -2.44 -0.99
C ASP A 34 -2.02 -3.88 -0.65
N ILE A 35 -1.37 -4.84 -1.31
CA ILE A 35 -1.55 -6.28 -1.04
C ILE A 35 -0.17 -6.86 -0.79
N ARG A 36 -0.06 -7.57 0.33
CA ARG A 36 1.18 -8.18 0.82
C ARG A 36 1.01 -9.69 0.79
N PHE A 37 1.69 -10.36 -0.15
CA PHE A 37 1.67 -11.82 -0.22
C PHE A 37 2.86 -12.41 0.53
N ARG A 38 2.68 -13.58 1.13
CA ARG A 38 3.74 -14.32 1.81
C ARG A 38 3.89 -15.71 1.21
N ASP A 39 5.03 -15.93 0.56
CA ASP A 39 5.39 -17.21 -0.05
C ASP A 39 5.56 -18.33 0.98
N ASP A 40 6.11 -18.00 2.15
CA ASP A 40 6.45 -18.99 3.19
C ASP A 40 5.20 -19.66 3.81
N ILE A 41 4.04 -19.02 3.67
CA ILE A 41 2.75 -19.52 4.14
C ILE A 41 1.71 -19.60 3.01
N ASP A 42 2.12 -19.38 1.75
CA ASP A 42 1.31 -19.42 0.53
C ASP A 42 -0.05 -18.70 0.68
N ARG A 43 -0.03 -17.47 1.24
CA ARG A 43 -1.26 -16.69 1.44
C ARG A 43 -1.01 -15.18 1.48
N ILE A 44 -2.10 -14.43 1.33
CA ILE A 44 -2.11 -12.99 1.59
C ILE A 44 -1.97 -12.76 3.10
N ASP A 45 -1.02 -11.91 3.47
CA ASP A 45 -0.76 -11.50 4.85
C ASP A 45 -1.60 -10.28 5.23
N TRP A 46 -1.67 -9.29 4.33
CA TRP A 46 -2.41 -8.05 4.57
C TRP A 46 -2.96 -7.47 3.27
N ILE A 47 -4.20 -7.01 3.31
CA ILE A 47 -4.83 -6.18 2.29
C ILE A 47 -5.22 -4.83 2.91
N LEU A 48 -4.80 -3.76 2.25
CA LEU A 48 -5.20 -2.39 2.52
C LEU A 48 -5.68 -1.74 1.22
N THR A 49 -6.83 -1.10 1.23
CA THR A 49 -7.26 -0.21 0.14
C THR A 49 -7.78 1.09 0.72
N GLY A 50 -7.67 2.21 0.01
CA GLY A 50 -8.19 3.46 0.55
C GLY A 50 -7.89 4.69 -0.27
N LYS A 51 -7.78 5.81 0.42
CA LYS A 51 -7.25 7.07 -0.11
C LYS A 51 -6.10 7.63 0.72
N GLU A 52 -5.13 8.21 0.03
CA GLU A 52 -4.06 9.01 0.63
C GLU A 52 -4.44 10.49 0.61
N TYR A 53 -4.05 11.19 1.68
CA TYR A 53 -4.17 12.64 1.77
C TYR A 53 -2.86 13.23 2.31
N ASP A 54 -2.21 14.06 1.49
CA ASP A 54 -1.06 14.84 1.94
C ASP A 54 -1.48 15.79 3.06
N ILE A 55 -0.74 15.79 4.16
CA ILE A 55 -0.94 16.77 5.24
C ILE A 55 -0.14 18.03 4.87
N PRO A 56 -0.80 19.18 4.60
CA PRO A 56 -0.14 20.37 4.07
C PRO A 56 1.00 20.88 4.94
N ASN A 57 2.10 21.31 4.31
CA ASN A 57 3.32 21.82 4.97
C ASN A 57 4.04 20.80 5.87
N THR A 58 3.80 19.51 5.65
CA THR A 58 4.51 18.43 6.31
C THR A 58 4.97 17.40 5.28
N ASN A 59 5.70 16.39 5.73
CA ASN A 59 6.04 15.20 4.96
C ASN A 59 5.18 13.99 5.36
N LYS A 60 4.00 14.25 5.91
CA LYS A 60 3.08 13.23 6.41
C LYS A 60 1.96 12.97 5.41
N ILE A 61 1.56 11.71 5.33
CA ILE A 61 0.43 11.24 4.54
C ILE A 61 -0.57 10.60 5.50
N GLU A 62 -1.82 11.03 5.44
CA GLU A 62 -2.94 10.36 6.12
C GLU A 62 -3.54 9.29 5.20
N PHE A 63 -3.68 8.07 5.72
CA PHE A 63 -4.29 6.95 5.04
C PHE A 63 -5.70 6.72 5.57
N GLN A 64 -6.70 6.92 4.70
CA GLN A 64 -8.09 6.59 5.00
C GLN A 64 -8.44 5.24 4.37
N HIS A 65 -8.42 4.20 5.20
CA HIS A 65 -8.67 2.83 4.77
C HIS A 65 -10.16 2.57 4.48
N GLU A 66 -10.44 1.91 3.37
CA GLU A 66 -11.73 1.32 3.04
C GLU A 66 -11.75 -0.17 3.44
N ILE A 67 -10.73 -0.93 3.04
CA ILE A 67 -10.49 -2.33 3.43
C ILE A 67 -9.19 -2.35 4.23
N ASN A 68 -9.18 -3.06 5.36
CA ASN A 68 -8.01 -3.34 6.17
C ASN A 68 -8.17 -4.68 6.88
N THR A 69 -7.50 -5.74 6.42
CA THR A 69 -7.70 -7.10 6.95
C THR A 69 -7.12 -7.33 8.36
N ASN A 70 -6.44 -6.33 8.95
CA ASN A 70 -5.89 -6.42 10.31
C ASN A 70 -6.73 -5.71 11.38
N VAL A 71 -7.89 -5.14 11.02
CA VAL A 71 -8.87 -4.60 11.99
C VAL A 71 -10.11 -5.50 12.08
N PRO A 72 -10.84 -5.49 13.21
CA PRO A 72 -12.14 -6.16 13.30
C PRO A 72 -13.09 -5.68 12.20
N GLY A 73 -13.77 -6.62 11.54
CA GLY A 73 -14.67 -6.37 10.40
C GLY A 73 -13.97 -6.08 9.07
N PHE A 74 -12.64 -6.09 9.03
CA PHE A 74 -11.84 -5.97 7.80
C PHE A 74 -12.07 -4.70 6.95
N HIS A 75 -12.79 -3.71 7.48
CA HIS A 75 -13.12 -2.48 6.77
C HIS A 75 -12.95 -1.26 7.66
N GLY A 76 -12.51 -0.14 7.07
CA GLY A 76 -12.22 1.06 7.82
C GLY A 76 -11.04 0.89 8.79
N GLY A 77 -11.17 1.48 9.96
CA GLY A 77 -10.11 1.59 10.98
C GLY A 77 -9.89 3.03 11.40
N GLU A 78 -9.03 3.24 12.39
CA GLU A 78 -8.49 4.57 12.65
C GLU A 78 -7.63 5.01 11.46
N PHE A 79 -7.60 6.31 11.19
CA PHE A 79 -6.70 6.86 10.18
C PHE A 79 -5.27 6.66 10.64
N ASP A 80 -4.43 6.14 9.74
CA ASP A 80 -2.99 6.03 9.97
C ASP A 80 -2.30 7.26 9.36
N VAL A 81 -1.21 7.70 9.98
CA VAL A 81 -0.38 8.80 9.49
C VAL A 81 1.06 8.34 9.37
N GLY A 82 1.50 8.11 8.14
CA GLY A 82 2.89 7.80 7.79
C GLY A 82 3.71 9.08 7.61
N ASN A 83 4.95 9.08 8.10
CA ASN A 83 5.94 10.14 7.93
C ASN A 83 6.98 9.71 6.90
N PHE A 84 7.02 10.40 5.76
CA PHE A 84 7.84 10.03 4.61
C PHE A 84 9.11 10.88 4.50
N ASN A 85 10.27 10.21 4.40
CA ASN A 85 11.56 10.86 4.25
C ASN A 85 12.33 10.26 3.07
N SER A 86 13.21 11.07 2.47
CA SER A 86 14.17 10.57 1.49
C SER A 86 15.36 9.93 2.21
N ILE A 87 15.85 8.79 1.71
CA ILE A 87 17.02 8.13 2.28
C ILE A 87 18.28 8.62 1.55
N PRO A 88 19.29 9.19 2.25
CA PRO A 88 20.49 9.72 1.62
C PRO A 88 21.21 8.71 0.71
N ASN A 89 21.67 9.17 -0.46
CA ASN A 89 22.39 8.38 -1.46
C ASN A 89 21.59 7.22 -2.07
N THR A 90 20.27 7.23 -1.92
CA THR A 90 19.36 6.31 -2.61
C THR A 90 18.20 7.10 -3.20
N ASN A 91 17.41 6.50 -4.08
CA ASN A 91 16.11 7.06 -4.45
C ASN A 91 14.96 6.33 -3.71
N ASP A 92 15.28 5.52 -2.69
CA ASP A 92 14.27 4.82 -1.89
C ASP A 92 13.69 5.83 -0.87
N ARG A 93 12.44 5.60 -0.47
CA ARG A 93 11.73 6.43 0.52
C ARG A 93 11.58 5.64 1.80
N GLU A 94 11.74 6.31 2.92
CA GLU A 94 11.45 5.77 4.24
C GLU A 94 10.08 6.27 4.68
N GLU A 95 9.25 5.35 5.17
CA GLU A 95 8.03 5.65 5.90
C GLU A 95 8.22 5.25 7.36
N THR A 96 7.82 6.12 8.28
CA THR A 96 7.83 5.85 9.71
C THR A 96 6.49 6.22 10.33
N GLY A 97 6.09 5.50 11.36
CA GLY A 97 4.84 5.75 12.07
C GLY A 97 4.71 4.84 13.28
N GLU A 98 3.50 4.77 13.83
CA GLU A 98 3.15 3.82 14.87
C GLU A 98 1.91 3.05 14.44
N MET A 99 1.99 1.72 14.42
CA MET A 99 0.83 0.87 14.12
C MET A 99 0.87 -0.41 14.95
N ILE A 100 -0.21 -1.18 14.94
CA ILE A 100 -0.25 -2.47 15.65
C ILE A 100 0.70 -3.44 14.95
N ASN A 101 1.73 -3.90 15.67
CA ASN A 101 2.59 -4.98 15.20
C ASN A 101 1.77 -6.29 15.14
N PRO A 102 1.65 -6.95 13.97
CA PRO A 102 0.86 -8.16 13.83
C PRO A 102 1.30 -9.32 14.73
N GLN A 103 2.60 -9.41 15.04
CA GLN A 103 3.17 -10.47 15.87
C GLN A 103 2.93 -10.24 17.37
N THR A 104 3.08 -9.00 17.84
CA THR A 104 2.99 -8.69 19.28
C THR A 104 1.61 -8.18 19.71
N ARG A 105 0.77 -7.78 18.75
CA ARG A 105 -0.54 -7.13 18.94
C ARG A 105 -0.48 -5.82 19.74
N LYS A 106 0.67 -5.17 19.79
CA LYS A 106 0.87 -3.88 20.46
C LYS A 106 1.13 -2.79 19.43
N VAL A 107 0.67 -1.58 19.72
CA VAL A 107 1.11 -0.38 18.99
C VAL A 107 2.61 -0.22 19.20
N GLN A 108 3.36 -0.16 18.11
CA GLN A 108 4.82 -0.05 18.11
C GLN A 108 5.26 0.89 16.98
N PRO A 109 6.41 1.56 17.14
CA PRO A 109 7.02 2.27 16.02
C PRO A 109 7.41 1.27 14.93
N TYR A 110 7.22 1.68 13.68
CA TYR A 110 7.68 0.95 12.51
C TYR A 110 8.51 1.86 11.61
N ARG A 111 9.28 1.20 10.75
CA ARG A 111 10.02 1.83 9.64
C ARG A 111 9.89 0.93 8.42
N GLU A 112 9.32 1.43 7.35
CA GLU A 112 9.24 0.75 6.05
C GLU A 112 10.12 1.49 5.03
N VAL A 113 10.84 0.74 4.21
CA VAL A 113 11.60 1.29 3.08
C VAL A 113 10.90 0.90 1.80
N TRP A 114 10.59 1.90 0.97
CA TRP A 114 9.81 1.77 -0.25
C TRP A 114 10.62 2.12 -1.48
N ARG A 115 10.44 1.33 -2.54
CA ARG A 115 11.04 1.58 -3.86
C ARG A 115 9.96 1.72 -4.91
N SER A 116 9.89 2.91 -5.50
CA SER A 116 9.05 3.14 -6.68
C SER A 116 9.61 2.43 -7.91
N ILE A 117 8.72 1.86 -8.71
CA ILE A 117 9.01 1.08 -9.91
C ILE A 117 8.30 1.69 -11.14
N ASP A 118 8.85 1.47 -12.33
CA ASP A 118 8.23 1.85 -13.61
C ASP A 118 7.13 0.83 -13.95
N PRO A 119 5.84 1.19 -13.91
CA PRO A 119 4.73 0.27 -14.14
C PRO A 119 4.55 -0.14 -15.62
N LEU A 120 5.29 0.47 -16.55
CA LEU A 120 5.28 0.11 -17.97
C LEU A 120 6.41 -0.85 -18.34
N LYS A 121 7.51 -0.83 -17.59
CA LYS A 121 8.71 -1.65 -17.86
C LYS A 121 8.88 -2.82 -16.89
N SER A 122 8.30 -2.72 -15.71
CA SER A 122 8.39 -3.78 -14.70
C SER A 122 7.47 -4.95 -15.03
N THR A 123 7.87 -6.11 -14.51
CA THR A 123 7.11 -7.37 -14.48
C THR A 123 7.19 -7.95 -13.06
N PHE A 124 6.42 -9.00 -12.76
CA PHE A 124 6.49 -9.66 -11.46
C PHE A 124 7.86 -10.33 -11.21
N GLU A 125 8.56 -10.76 -12.26
CA GLU A 125 9.88 -11.38 -12.16
C GLU A 125 11.04 -10.36 -12.12
N ASN A 126 10.77 -9.13 -12.58
CA ASN A 126 11.80 -8.10 -12.74
C ASN A 126 11.22 -6.70 -12.57
N PHE A 127 11.45 -6.12 -11.40
CA PHE A 127 11.08 -4.74 -11.09
C PHE A 127 12.12 -3.76 -11.61
N VAL A 128 11.69 -2.87 -12.50
CA VAL A 128 12.50 -1.79 -13.05
C VAL A 128 12.21 -0.55 -12.23
N ARG A 129 13.24 0.11 -11.71
CA ARG A 129 13.08 1.36 -10.96
C ARG A 129 12.41 2.45 -11.79
N GLU A 130 11.58 3.29 -11.15
CA GLU A 130 11.00 4.45 -11.83
C GLU A 130 12.09 5.40 -12.38
N ASP A 131 11.84 5.97 -13.55
CA ASP A 131 12.67 7.03 -14.12
C ASP A 131 12.00 8.37 -13.82
N SER A 132 12.59 9.13 -12.90
CA SER A 132 12.06 10.42 -12.45
C SER A 132 12.06 11.50 -13.55
N ASN A 133 12.73 11.27 -14.68
CA ASN A 133 12.76 12.18 -15.83
C ASN A 133 11.81 11.72 -16.96
N SER A 134 11.00 10.68 -16.74
CA SER A 134 10.10 10.18 -17.78
C SER A 134 8.84 11.03 -17.89
N ASP A 135 8.61 11.61 -19.07
CA ASP A 135 7.34 12.30 -19.41
C ASP A 135 6.26 11.32 -19.93
N VAL A 136 6.53 10.01 -19.91
CA VAL A 136 5.60 9.01 -20.44
C VAL A 136 4.39 8.89 -19.52
N LYS A 137 3.20 9.14 -20.08
CA LYS A 137 1.94 8.97 -19.34
C LYS A 137 1.65 7.49 -19.11
N VAL A 138 1.62 7.09 -17.85
CA VAL A 138 1.18 5.76 -17.42
C VAL A 138 -0.36 5.68 -17.49
N PRO A 139 -0.94 4.71 -18.23
CA PRO A 139 -2.38 4.44 -18.17
C PRO A 139 -2.81 4.11 -16.74
N CYS A 140 -3.82 4.83 -16.27
CA CYS A 140 -4.35 4.72 -14.90
C CYS A 140 -5.86 4.48 -14.96
N VAL A 141 -6.32 3.36 -14.40
CA VAL A 141 -7.75 3.05 -14.30
C VAL A 141 -8.07 2.69 -12.85
N VAL A 142 -9.13 3.29 -12.31
CA VAL A 142 -9.67 2.95 -11.00
C VAL A 142 -11.10 2.44 -11.19
N LEU A 143 -11.41 1.29 -10.61
CA LEU A 143 -12.76 0.76 -10.53
C LEU A 143 -13.15 0.65 -9.05
N LYS A 144 -14.38 1.06 -8.74
CA LYS A 144 -14.94 1.05 -7.37
C LYS A 144 -16.28 0.33 -7.38
N VAL A 145 -16.57 -0.39 -6.30
CA VAL A 145 -17.91 -0.91 -6.06
C VAL A 145 -18.87 0.26 -5.81
N VAL A 146 -19.86 0.40 -6.69
CA VAL A 146 -20.88 1.44 -6.56
C VAL A 146 -21.81 1.07 -5.40
N GLN A 147 -21.82 1.92 -4.36
CA GLN A 147 -22.69 1.75 -3.21
C GLN A 147 -24.14 2.09 -3.59
N LYS A 148 -25.05 1.13 -3.38
CA LYS A 148 -26.50 1.26 -3.59
C LYS A 148 -27.24 0.51 -2.48
N PRO A 149 -28.52 0.81 -2.20
CA PRO A 149 -29.30 0.04 -1.24
C PRO A 149 -29.22 -1.47 -1.53
N GLY A 150 -28.85 -2.26 -0.51
CA GLY A 150 -28.68 -3.71 -0.62
C GLY A 150 -27.32 -4.19 -1.15
N VAL A 151 -26.38 -3.29 -1.47
CA VAL A 151 -24.99 -3.67 -1.79
C VAL A 151 -24.16 -3.68 -0.52
N ASN A 152 -23.80 -4.88 -0.06
CA ASN A 152 -22.95 -5.09 1.12
C ASN A 152 -21.49 -5.36 0.75
N TYR A 153 -21.06 -4.90 -0.42
CA TYR A 153 -19.69 -5.04 -0.89
C TYR A 153 -18.98 -3.70 -0.89
N ILE A 154 -17.70 -3.71 -0.51
CA ILE A 154 -16.76 -2.62 -0.80
C ILE A 154 -15.60 -3.19 -1.60
N GLY A 155 -15.04 -2.38 -2.49
CA GLY A 155 -13.93 -2.85 -3.29
C GLY A 155 -13.36 -1.79 -4.21
N THR A 156 -12.07 -1.95 -4.45
CA THR A 156 -11.25 -1.06 -5.27
C THR A 156 -10.34 -1.90 -6.13
N VAL A 157 -10.27 -1.58 -7.41
CA VAL A 157 -9.25 -2.07 -8.35
C VAL A 157 -8.49 -0.88 -8.90
N VAL A 158 -7.17 -0.94 -8.88
CA VAL A 158 -6.28 0.04 -9.50
C VAL A 158 -5.44 -0.69 -10.54
N ARG A 159 -5.42 -0.13 -11.76
CA ARG A 159 -4.51 -0.55 -12.83
C ARG A 159 -3.58 0.60 -13.19
N LEU A 160 -2.28 0.35 -13.09
CA LEU A 160 -1.21 1.24 -13.52
C LEU A 160 -0.35 0.51 -14.56
N GLY A 161 -0.40 0.94 -15.82
CA GLY A 161 0.38 0.29 -16.89
C GLY A 161 0.09 -1.22 -17.00
N ASN A 162 1.12 -2.03 -16.72
CA ASN A 162 1.08 -3.49 -16.75
C ASN A 162 0.58 -4.12 -15.45
N PHE A 163 0.50 -3.37 -14.35
CA PHE A 163 0.04 -3.88 -13.07
C PHE A 163 -1.43 -3.60 -12.83
N LEU A 164 -2.11 -4.58 -12.23
CA LEU A 164 -3.48 -4.48 -11.77
C LEU A 164 -3.57 -5.19 -10.42
N GLN A 165 -4.05 -4.48 -9.40
CA GLN A 165 -4.39 -5.06 -8.10
C GLN A 165 -5.76 -4.56 -7.69
N GLY A 166 -6.46 -5.38 -6.91
CA GLY A 166 -7.71 -4.97 -6.31
C GLY A 166 -8.18 -5.92 -5.24
N ALA A 167 -9.05 -5.40 -4.38
CA ALA A 167 -9.70 -6.16 -3.34
C ALA A 167 -11.21 -5.91 -3.37
N LEU A 168 -11.96 -6.94 -3.03
CA LEU A 168 -13.41 -6.92 -2.88
C LEU A 168 -13.73 -7.63 -1.57
N LEU A 169 -14.45 -6.95 -0.68
CA LEU A 169 -14.89 -7.47 0.61
C LEU A 169 -16.41 -7.55 0.61
N ASN A 170 -16.95 -8.70 0.99
CA ASN A 170 -18.34 -8.84 1.40
C ASN A 170 -18.43 -8.56 2.91
N LYS A 171 -19.19 -7.53 3.28
CA LYS A 171 -19.42 -7.14 4.68
C LYS A 171 -20.34 -8.11 5.43
N ASP A 172 -21.06 -8.99 4.72
CA ASP A 172 -21.96 -9.96 5.34
C ASP A 172 -21.24 -11.24 5.82
N THR A 173 -19.97 -11.44 5.43
CA THR A 173 -19.20 -12.66 5.75
C THR A 173 -18.24 -12.49 6.92
N GLU A 174 -18.50 -11.53 7.80
CA GLU A 174 -17.76 -11.30 9.05
C GLU A 174 -18.13 -12.30 10.16
#